data_AF-A0A7X7CBN8-F1
#
_entry.id   AF-A0A7X7CBN8-F1
#
_cell.length_a   1.000
_cell.length_b   1.000
_cell.length_c   1.000
_cell.angle_alpha   90.00
_cell.angle_beta   90.00
_cell.angle_gamma   90.00
#
_symmetry.space_group_name_H-M   'P 1'
#
loop_
_entity.id
_entity.type
_entity.pdbx_description
1 polymer ?
#
loop_
_entity_poly.entity_id
_entity_poly.type
_entity_poly.pdbx_seq_one_letter_code
_entity_poly.pdbx_strand_id
1 'polypeptide(L)'
;GRPGWHIECSVIAEETLGGAPTITGGGNDLAFPHHPMSASHLRMLGSGDSAATVHVGMLGFQGEKMSKSLGNLVFVSKLRAVEDPAAIRLALAALPWAEDAEWEDHLLVEARQRIGTWRAAVGVAGDSRGLAAAIVERLADGLDVPGALAVVDEWAAAKLGSTPSGDPSGGHGGDDEGARHAIDALLGVLL
;
A
#
# COMPACT_ATOMS: atom_id res chain seq x y z
N GLY A 1 -35.02 9.37 -15.08
CA GLY A 1 -33.67 9.93 -15.34
C GLY A 1 -32.63 9.06 -14.66
N ARG A 2 -31.38 9.48 -14.66
CA ARG A 2 -30.29 8.85 -13.88
C ARG A 2 -29.54 9.93 -13.09
N PRO A 3 -29.02 9.62 -11.90
CA PRO A 3 -28.26 10.58 -11.12
C PRO A 3 -27.00 11.06 -11.87
N GLY A 4 -26.50 12.22 -11.45
CA GLY A 4 -25.21 12.72 -11.90
C GLY A 4 -24.08 12.09 -11.08
N TRP A 5 -22.94 11.82 -11.70
CA TRP A 5 -21.82 11.14 -11.07
C TRP A 5 -21.37 11.75 -9.72
N HIS A 6 -21.35 13.09 -9.61
CA HIS A 6 -20.86 13.77 -8.40
C HIS A 6 -21.82 13.69 -7.20
N ILE A 7 -23.13 13.66 -7.44
CA ILE A 7 -24.14 13.59 -6.35
C ILE A 7 -24.21 12.18 -5.76
N GLU A 8 -23.95 11.15 -6.58
CA GLU A 8 -23.93 9.74 -6.13
C GLU A 8 -22.98 9.54 -4.94
N CYS A 9 -21.71 9.94 -5.08
CA CYS A 9 -20.72 9.79 -4.00
C CYS A 9 -21.08 10.60 -2.74
N SER A 10 -21.80 11.71 -2.89
CA SER A 10 -22.19 12.57 -1.76
C SER A 10 -23.28 11.91 -0.92
N VAL A 11 -24.32 11.40 -1.59
CA VAL A 11 -25.45 10.72 -0.95
C VAL A 11 -24.99 9.40 -0.32
N ILE A 12 -24.15 8.62 -1.01
CA ILE A 12 -23.60 7.38 -0.46
C ILE A 12 -22.78 7.66 0.81
N ALA A 13 -21.94 8.69 0.79
CA ALA A 13 -21.14 9.07 1.94
C ALA A 13 -22.03 9.48 3.13
N GLU A 14 -23.03 10.33 2.90
CA GLU A 14 -23.96 10.78 3.93
C GLU A 14 -24.76 9.61 4.54
N GLU A 15 -25.35 8.74 3.70
CA GLU A 15 -26.14 7.61 4.17
C GLU A 15 -25.31 6.56 4.92
N THR A 16 -24.05 6.36 4.52
CA THR A 16 -23.19 5.32 5.09
C THR A 16 -22.45 5.80 6.34
N LEU A 17 -21.97 7.05 6.33
CA LEU A 17 -21.13 7.60 7.40
C LEU A 17 -21.90 8.51 8.37
N GLY A 18 -23.14 8.87 8.04
CA GLY A 18 -23.97 9.78 8.83
C GLY A 18 -23.59 11.25 8.69
N GLY A 19 -22.80 11.62 7.67
CA GLY A 19 -22.34 12.99 7.44
C GLY A 19 -21.21 13.08 6.42
N ALA A 20 -20.50 14.21 6.40
CA ALA A 20 -19.31 14.34 5.57
C ALA A 20 -18.20 13.37 6.04
N PRO A 21 -17.49 12.70 5.11
CA PRO A 21 -16.37 11.83 5.47
C PRO A 21 -15.28 12.61 6.21
N THR A 22 -14.61 12.01 7.20
CA THR A 22 -13.39 12.63 7.76
C THR A 22 -12.31 12.83 6.70
N ILE A 23 -12.14 11.83 5.82
CA ILE A 23 -11.18 11.85 4.71
C ILE A 23 -11.91 11.48 3.43
N THR A 24 -11.77 12.31 2.39
CA THR A 24 -12.18 11.96 1.01
C THR A 24 -10.95 11.52 0.24
N GLY A 25 -10.96 10.30 -0.32
CA GLY A 25 -9.83 9.71 -1.04
C GLY A 25 -10.15 9.43 -2.50
N GLY A 26 -9.15 9.51 -3.38
CA GLY A 26 -9.31 9.15 -4.79
C GLY A 26 -8.00 9.25 -5.59
N GLY A 27 -8.03 8.89 -6.88
CA GLY A 27 -6.95 9.24 -7.80
C GLY A 27 -6.90 10.74 -8.04
N ASN A 28 -5.74 11.27 -8.43
CA ASN A 28 -5.57 12.70 -8.73
C ASN A 28 -6.50 13.19 -9.87
N ASP A 29 -6.96 12.28 -10.74
CA ASP A 29 -7.98 12.56 -11.75
C ASP A 29 -9.35 12.95 -11.16
N LEU A 30 -9.61 12.62 -9.89
CA LEU A 30 -10.82 13.01 -9.17
C LEU A 30 -10.71 14.36 -8.46
N ALA A 31 -9.52 14.96 -8.39
CA ALA A 31 -9.29 16.27 -7.76
C ALA A 31 -10.11 17.37 -8.41
N PHE A 32 -10.40 17.27 -9.71
CA PHE A 32 -11.37 18.12 -10.39
C PHE A 32 -11.95 17.42 -11.63
N PRO A 33 -13.27 17.52 -11.89
CA PRO A 33 -14.28 18.24 -11.12
C PRO A 33 -14.86 17.42 -9.96
N HIS A 34 -14.51 16.13 -9.82
CA HIS A 34 -15.30 15.19 -9.05
C HIS A 34 -15.40 15.56 -7.55
N HIS A 35 -14.29 15.59 -6.81
CA HIS A 35 -14.33 15.90 -5.38
C HIS A 35 -14.88 17.30 -5.04
N PRO A 36 -14.54 18.39 -5.76
CA PRO A 36 -15.10 19.71 -5.48
C PRO A 36 -16.61 19.78 -5.64
N MET A 37 -17.16 19.11 -6.67
CA MET A 37 -18.60 19.07 -6.90
C MET A 37 -19.31 18.21 -5.84
N SER A 38 -18.74 17.06 -5.46
CA SER A 38 -19.27 16.23 -4.38
C SER A 38 -19.24 16.95 -3.02
N ALA A 39 -18.16 17.64 -2.69
CA ALA A 39 -18.09 18.46 -1.48
C ALA A 39 -19.14 19.57 -1.48
N SER A 40 -19.38 20.20 -2.64
CA SER A 40 -20.46 21.19 -2.77
C SER A 40 -21.84 20.60 -2.49
N HIS A 41 -22.11 19.38 -2.96
CA HIS A 41 -23.38 18.70 -2.68
C HIS A 41 -23.52 18.34 -1.20
N LEU A 42 -22.48 17.81 -0.54
CA LEU A 42 -22.49 17.55 0.90
C LEU A 42 -22.81 18.81 1.71
N ARG A 43 -22.22 19.96 1.36
CA ARG A 43 -22.56 21.25 1.98
C ARG A 43 -24.02 21.64 1.77
N MET A 44 -24.56 21.44 0.56
CA MET A 44 -25.97 21.75 0.26
C MET A 44 -26.96 20.86 1.00
N LEU A 45 -26.56 19.62 1.33
CA LEU A 45 -27.35 18.69 2.12
C LEU A 45 -27.25 18.97 3.64
N GLY A 46 -26.30 19.80 4.06
CA GLY A 46 -26.08 20.17 5.47
C GLY A 46 -25.04 19.29 6.19
N SER A 47 -24.38 18.38 5.48
CA SER A 47 -23.40 17.43 6.03
C SER A 47 -22.03 18.03 6.33
N GLY A 48 -21.73 19.20 5.76
CA GLY A 48 -20.45 19.90 5.93
C GLY A 48 -19.37 19.46 4.94
N ASP A 49 -18.11 19.59 5.36
CA ASP A 49 -16.92 19.30 4.56
C ASP A 49 -16.06 18.22 5.21
N SER A 50 -15.29 17.52 4.39
CA SER A 50 -14.28 16.58 4.89
C SER A 50 -13.12 17.32 5.57
N ALA A 51 -12.56 16.72 6.62
CA ALA A 51 -11.40 17.29 7.33
C ALA A 51 -10.12 17.25 6.48
N ALA A 52 -9.99 16.24 5.62
CA ALA A 52 -8.90 16.14 4.65
C ALA A 52 -9.40 15.56 3.32
N THR A 53 -8.73 15.92 2.23
CA THR A 53 -8.84 15.25 0.94
C THR A 53 -7.47 14.73 0.54
N VAL A 54 -7.42 13.47 0.12
CA VAL A 54 -6.19 12.76 -0.21
C VAL A 54 -6.29 12.23 -1.64
N HIS A 55 -5.27 12.49 -2.44
CA HIS A 55 -5.19 12.05 -3.82
C HIS A 55 -3.96 11.20 -4.06
N VAL A 56 -4.14 10.04 -4.65
CA VAL A 56 -3.02 9.19 -5.08
C VAL A 56 -2.57 9.58 -6.49
N GLY A 57 -1.27 9.46 -6.73
CA GLY A 57 -0.68 9.69 -8.05
C GLY A 57 -1.19 8.71 -9.11
N MET A 58 -1.08 9.12 -10.36
CA MET A 58 -1.46 8.31 -11.51
C MET A 58 -0.30 7.38 -11.91
N LEU A 59 -0.65 6.15 -12.32
CA LEU A 59 0.32 5.19 -12.84
C LEU A 59 0.37 5.24 -14.37
N GLY A 60 1.55 5.49 -14.91
CA GLY A 60 1.88 5.42 -16.34
C GLY A 60 2.43 4.05 -16.76
N PHE A 61 2.49 3.81 -18.06
CA PHE A 61 3.14 2.63 -18.65
C PHE A 61 3.73 2.93 -20.03
N GLN A 62 5.03 2.64 -20.17
CA GLN A 62 5.85 2.92 -21.34
C GLN A 62 5.85 4.41 -21.74
N GLY A 63 5.89 5.31 -20.77
CA GLY A 63 5.89 6.76 -20.95
C GLY A 63 4.52 7.34 -21.30
N GLU A 64 3.47 6.51 -21.28
CA GLU A 64 2.11 6.88 -21.65
C GLU A 64 1.14 6.69 -20.48
N LYS A 65 0.09 7.49 -20.43
CA LYS A 65 -1.00 7.27 -19.48
C LYS A 65 -1.63 5.90 -19.72
N MET A 66 -1.83 5.11 -18.67
CA MET A 66 -2.59 3.87 -18.78
C MET A 66 -4.06 4.14 -19.18
N SER A 67 -4.52 3.58 -20.30
CA SER A 67 -5.91 3.71 -20.76
C SER A 67 -6.38 2.54 -21.61
N LYS A 68 -7.69 2.29 -21.61
CA LYS A 68 -8.31 1.28 -22.48
C LYS A 68 -8.08 1.58 -23.96
N SER A 69 -8.14 2.85 -24.36
CA SER A 69 -7.99 3.29 -25.75
C SER A 69 -6.59 3.07 -26.31
N LEU A 70 -5.55 3.20 -25.48
CA LEU A 70 -4.17 2.94 -25.88
C LEU A 70 -3.81 1.45 -25.82
N GLY A 71 -4.68 0.60 -25.25
CA GLY A 71 -4.44 -0.83 -25.14
C GLY A 71 -3.29 -1.20 -24.20
N ASN A 72 -2.77 -0.25 -23.42
CA ASN A 72 -1.58 -0.37 -22.59
C ASN A 72 -1.88 -0.73 -21.12
N LEU A 73 -3.06 -1.29 -20.85
CA LEU A 73 -3.47 -1.64 -19.48
C LEU A 73 -2.80 -2.93 -19.01
N VAL A 74 -2.12 -2.82 -17.87
CA VAL A 74 -1.69 -3.98 -17.07
C VAL A 74 -2.80 -4.32 -16.08
N PHE A 75 -3.43 -5.49 -16.26
CA PHE A 75 -4.55 -5.90 -15.43
C PHE A 75 -4.08 -6.68 -14.20
N VAL A 76 -4.53 -6.25 -13.01
CA VAL A 76 -4.28 -6.98 -11.75
C VAL A 76 -4.72 -8.45 -11.84
N SER A 77 -5.83 -8.75 -12.53
CA SER A 77 -6.29 -10.13 -12.71
C SER A 77 -5.33 -11.00 -13.53
N LYS A 78 -4.65 -10.41 -14.52
CA LYS A 78 -3.61 -11.10 -15.30
C LYS A 78 -2.33 -11.27 -14.50
N LEU A 79 -1.92 -10.24 -13.75
CA LEU A 79 -0.76 -10.34 -12.86
C LEU A 79 -0.97 -11.42 -11.80
N ARG A 80 -2.11 -11.44 -11.11
CA ARG A 80 -2.42 -12.45 -10.09
C ARG A 80 -2.48 -13.89 -10.59
N ALA A 81 -2.60 -14.11 -11.90
CA ALA A 81 -2.56 -15.45 -12.47
C ALA A 81 -1.13 -16.01 -12.55
N VAL A 82 -0.11 -15.15 -12.49
CA VAL A 82 1.30 -15.53 -12.69
C VAL A 82 2.24 -15.01 -11.59
N GLU A 83 1.79 -14.08 -10.75
CA GLU A 83 2.56 -13.47 -9.67
C GLU A 83 1.97 -13.73 -8.29
N ASP A 84 2.84 -13.74 -7.29
CA ASP A 84 2.47 -13.64 -5.88
C ASP A 84 1.77 -12.29 -5.61
N PRO A 85 0.53 -12.25 -5.08
CA PRO A 85 -0.16 -11.00 -4.74
C PRO A 85 0.63 -10.09 -3.80
N ALA A 86 1.44 -10.66 -2.91
CA ALA A 86 2.28 -9.89 -2.01
C ALA A 86 3.44 -9.21 -2.77
N ALA A 87 3.96 -9.83 -3.84
CA ALA A 87 4.94 -9.18 -4.73
C ALA A 87 4.30 -8.04 -5.54
N ILE A 88 3.07 -8.22 -6.06
CA ILE A 88 2.34 -7.13 -6.73
C ILE A 88 2.15 -5.95 -5.77
N ARG A 89 1.77 -6.23 -4.53
CA ARG A 89 1.58 -5.21 -3.50
C ARG A 89 2.87 -4.47 -3.18
N LEU A 90 3.98 -5.19 -2.99
CA LEU A 90 5.29 -4.58 -2.73
C LEU A 90 5.81 -3.76 -3.92
N ALA A 91 5.56 -4.20 -5.15
CA ALA A 91 5.93 -3.45 -6.35
C ALA A 91 5.21 -2.09 -6.40
N LEU A 92 3.92 -2.05 -6.07
CA LEU A 92 3.17 -0.79 -5.99
C LEU A 92 3.55 0.05 -4.76
N ALA A 93 3.76 -0.59 -3.61
CA ALA A 93 4.11 0.08 -2.35
C ALA A 93 5.50 0.74 -2.36
N ALA A 94 6.39 0.31 -3.25
CA ALA A 94 7.70 0.91 -3.44
C ALA A 94 7.64 2.26 -4.17
N LEU A 95 6.53 2.56 -4.84
CA LEU A 95 6.32 3.83 -5.56
C LEU A 95 5.85 4.93 -4.59
N PRO A 96 6.20 6.21 -4.84
CA PRO A 96 5.66 7.32 -4.08
C PRO A 96 4.13 7.40 -4.26
N TRP A 97 3.37 7.35 -3.17
CA TRP A 97 1.91 7.22 -3.27
C TRP A 97 1.21 8.50 -3.75
N ALA A 98 1.78 9.67 -3.45
CA ALA A 98 1.20 10.99 -3.75
C ALA A 98 1.66 11.57 -5.09
N GLU A 99 2.67 10.95 -5.73
CA GLU A 99 3.26 11.42 -6.99
C GLU A 99 2.92 10.46 -8.12
N ASP A 100 2.80 11.00 -9.33
CA ASP A 100 2.67 10.17 -10.52
C ASP A 100 3.92 9.28 -10.65
N ALA A 101 3.70 8.03 -11.03
CA ALA A 101 4.76 7.03 -11.12
C ALA A 101 4.60 6.19 -12.38
N GLU A 102 5.67 5.52 -12.77
CA GLU A 102 5.68 4.64 -13.93
C GLU A 102 5.64 3.18 -13.48
N TRP A 103 4.76 2.38 -14.09
CA TRP A 103 4.82 0.94 -13.93
C TRP A 103 5.93 0.38 -14.81
N GLU A 104 6.86 -0.33 -14.18
CA GLU A 104 7.93 -1.02 -14.90
C GLU A 104 8.02 -2.48 -14.46
N ASP A 105 8.32 -3.37 -15.40
CA ASP A 105 8.40 -4.81 -15.12
C ASP A 105 9.49 -5.15 -14.09
N HIS A 106 10.51 -4.30 -13.95
CA HIS A 106 11.58 -4.48 -12.97
C HIS A 106 11.07 -4.38 -11.52
N LEU A 107 9.99 -3.62 -11.26
CA LEU A 107 9.39 -3.48 -9.94
C LEU A 107 8.93 -4.83 -9.39
N LEU A 108 8.42 -5.72 -10.25
CA LEU A 108 8.05 -7.09 -9.84
C LEU A 108 9.27 -7.95 -9.57
N VAL A 109 10.37 -7.76 -10.30
CA VAL A 109 11.62 -8.49 -10.05
C VAL A 109 12.17 -8.13 -8.67
N GLU A 110 12.23 -6.84 -8.35
CA GLU A 110 12.66 -6.34 -7.04
C GLU A 110 11.74 -6.79 -5.92
N ALA A 111 10.41 -6.70 -6.12
CA ALA A 111 9.44 -7.15 -5.15
C ALA A 111 9.53 -8.65 -4.84
N ARG A 112 9.80 -9.50 -5.85
CA ARG A 112 10.04 -10.94 -5.66
C ARG A 112 11.30 -11.20 -4.84
N GLN A 113 12.37 -10.45 -5.08
CA GLN A 113 13.59 -10.56 -4.29
C GLN A 113 13.34 -10.12 -2.84
N ARG A 114 12.70 -8.97 -2.65
CA ARG A 114 12.33 -8.42 -1.34
C ARG A 114 11.50 -9.41 -0.52
N ILE A 115 10.41 -9.94 -1.08
CA ILE A 115 9.58 -10.91 -0.34
C ILE A 115 10.30 -12.23 -0.06
N GLY A 116 11.18 -12.68 -0.97
CA GLY A 116 12.03 -13.84 -0.73
C GLY A 116 12.94 -13.64 0.48
N THR A 117 13.58 -12.47 0.57
CA THR A 117 14.43 -12.08 1.72
C THR A 117 13.62 -12.01 3.02
N TRP A 118 12.44 -11.38 2.99
CA TRP A 118 11.59 -11.26 4.19
C TRP A 118 11.08 -12.62 4.67
N ARG A 119 10.67 -13.51 3.75
CA ARG A 119 10.26 -14.89 4.07
C ARG A 119 11.40 -15.71 4.67
N ALA A 120 12.62 -15.55 4.15
CA ALA A 120 13.79 -16.19 4.74
C ALA A 120 14.06 -15.66 6.16
N ALA A 121 13.98 -14.34 6.35
CA ALA A 121 14.25 -13.71 7.64
C ALA A 121 13.23 -14.10 8.72
N VAL A 122 11.93 -14.21 8.41
CA VAL A 122 10.94 -14.66 9.40
C VAL A 122 11.15 -16.12 9.81
N GLY A 123 11.76 -16.96 8.96
CA GLY A 123 12.09 -18.36 9.28
C GLY A 123 13.34 -18.56 10.15
N VAL A 124 14.03 -17.47 10.51
CA VAL A 124 15.18 -17.49 11.43
C VAL A 124 14.72 -17.04 12.82
N ALA A 125 15.19 -17.70 13.87
CA ALA A 125 14.93 -17.26 15.24
C ALA A 125 15.58 -15.90 15.50
N GLY A 126 14.87 -14.96 16.11
CA GLY A 126 15.43 -13.65 16.43
C GLY A 126 14.42 -12.74 17.13
N ASP A 127 14.89 -11.54 17.46
CA ASP A 127 14.09 -10.50 18.11
C ASP A 127 13.55 -9.52 17.07
N SER A 128 12.22 -9.37 17.03
CA SER A 128 11.51 -8.38 16.20
C SER A 128 10.92 -7.24 17.03
N ARG A 129 11.27 -7.13 18.32
CA ARG A 129 10.84 -6.00 19.16
C ARG A 129 11.24 -4.68 18.52
N GLY A 130 10.26 -3.78 18.41
CA GLY A 130 10.45 -2.46 17.83
C GLY A 130 10.19 -2.38 16.33
N LEU A 131 10.15 -3.50 15.59
CA LEU A 131 9.89 -3.49 14.14
C LEU A 131 8.55 -2.82 13.82
N ALA A 132 7.48 -3.22 14.50
CA ALA A 132 6.15 -2.63 14.31
C ALA A 132 6.15 -1.12 14.60
N ALA A 133 6.83 -0.67 15.67
CA ALA A 133 6.90 0.74 16.02
C ALA A 133 7.66 1.55 14.97
N ALA A 134 8.77 1.02 14.46
CA ALA A 134 9.54 1.65 13.40
C ALA A 134 8.76 1.75 12.08
N ILE A 135 7.97 0.72 11.72
CA ILE A 135 7.06 0.77 10.56
C ILE A 135 6.01 1.87 10.76
N VAL A 136 5.36 1.90 11.94
CA VAL A 136 4.33 2.91 12.26
C VAL A 136 4.91 4.32 12.21
N GLU A 137 6.13 4.54 12.69
CA GLU A 137 6.79 5.85 12.64
C GLU A 137 6.91 6.37 11.21
N ARG A 138 7.32 5.51 10.26
CA ARG A 138 7.37 5.89 8.84
C ARG A 138 5.99 6.13 8.24
N LEU A 139 5.02 5.25 8.52
CA LEU A 139 3.65 5.41 8.00
C LEU A 139 2.95 6.65 8.56
N ALA A 140 3.24 7.04 9.80
CA ALA A 140 2.68 8.23 10.42
C ALA A 140 3.22 9.54 9.80
N ASP A 141 4.41 9.50 9.20
CA ASP A 141 5.01 10.62 8.48
C ASP A 141 4.55 10.64 7.01
N GLY A 142 3.30 11.07 6.80
CA GLY A 142 2.75 11.28 5.46
C GLY A 142 2.61 10.00 4.62
N LEU A 143 2.41 8.85 5.26
CA LEU A 143 2.40 7.53 4.62
C LEU A 143 3.70 7.27 3.85
N ASP A 144 4.86 7.46 4.47
CA ASP A 144 6.15 7.07 3.90
C ASP A 144 6.28 5.53 3.86
N VAL A 145 5.57 4.93 2.89
CA VAL A 145 5.59 3.50 2.63
C VAL A 145 6.97 3.04 2.17
N PRO A 146 7.68 3.72 1.23
CA PRO A 146 9.04 3.33 0.86
C PRO A 146 10.00 3.24 2.05
N GLY A 147 9.97 4.21 2.97
CA GLY A 147 10.74 4.15 4.21
C GLY A 147 10.29 3.02 5.14
N ALA A 148 8.98 2.74 5.24
CA ALA A 148 8.49 1.59 5.98
C ALA A 148 8.98 0.25 5.40
N LEU A 149 9.07 0.12 4.07
CA LEU A 149 9.66 -1.06 3.42
C LEU A 149 11.16 -1.18 3.73
N ALA A 150 11.89 -0.06 3.72
CA ALA A 150 13.32 -0.03 4.03
C ALA A 150 13.61 -0.49 5.47
N VAL A 151 12.77 -0.11 6.44
CA VAL A 151 12.85 -0.61 7.83
C VAL A 151 12.79 -2.15 7.88
N VAL A 152 11.90 -2.76 7.09
CA VAL A 152 11.78 -4.23 7.03
C VAL A 152 12.96 -4.85 6.28
N ASP A 153 13.46 -4.21 5.22
CA ASP A 153 14.66 -4.65 4.49
C ASP A 153 15.89 -4.69 5.42
N GLU A 154 16.11 -3.63 6.21
CA GLU A 154 17.20 -3.52 7.18
C GLU A 154 17.09 -4.59 8.27
N TRP A 155 15.89 -4.78 8.83
CA TRP A 155 15.62 -5.85 9.79
C TRP A 155 15.93 -7.23 9.20
N ALA A 156 15.44 -7.52 7.99
CA ALA A 156 15.63 -8.81 7.34
C ALA A 156 17.11 -9.08 7.04
N ALA A 157 17.84 -8.07 6.54
CA ALA A 157 19.26 -8.16 6.28
C ALA A 157 20.08 -8.39 7.56
N ALA A 158 19.79 -7.65 8.64
CA ALA A 158 20.47 -7.82 9.92
C ALA A 158 20.26 -9.24 10.49
N LYS A 159 19.03 -9.75 10.36
CA LYS A 159 18.66 -11.08 10.84
C LYS A 159 19.38 -12.19 10.08
N LEU A 160 19.41 -12.11 8.76
CA LEU A 160 20.11 -13.08 7.90
C LEU A 160 21.64 -12.95 7.96
N GLY A 161 22.17 -11.77 8.28
CA GLY A 161 23.61 -11.51 8.44
C GLY A 161 24.19 -11.95 9.79
N SER A 162 23.35 -12.15 10.81
CA SER A 162 23.79 -12.67 12.09
C SER A 162 24.20 -14.15 11.98
N THR A 163 25.46 -14.45 12.28
CA THR A 163 25.94 -15.84 12.35
C THR A 163 25.32 -16.50 13.60
N PRO A 164 24.73 -17.71 13.50
CA PRO A 164 24.17 -18.37 14.66
C PRO A 164 25.29 -18.69 15.66
N SER A 165 25.34 -17.91 16.73
CA SER A 165 26.25 -18.12 17.85
C SER A 165 25.57 -19.04 18.86
N GLY A 166 25.59 -20.35 18.60
CA GLY A 166 25.13 -21.34 19.56
C GLY A 166 24.66 -22.66 18.96
N ASP A 167 25.34 -23.74 19.38
CA ASP A 167 24.98 -25.16 19.38
C ASP A 167 23.90 -25.67 18.38
N PRO A 168 24.25 -26.48 17.36
CA PRO A 168 23.30 -27.06 16.42
C PRO A 168 22.38 -28.14 17.03
N SER A 169 22.44 -28.40 18.34
CA SER A 169 21.74 -29.51 18.99
C SER A 169 20.56 -29.14 19.90
N GLY A 170 20.07 -27.88 19.91
CA GLY A 170 18.95 -27.52 20.78
C GLY A 170 18.08 -26.36 20.32
N GLY A 171 17.08 -26.62 19.47
CA GLY A 171 15.95 -25.71 19.25
C GLY A 171 15.43 -25.71 17.82
N HIS A 172 14.14 -25.98 17.65
CA HIS A 172 13.45 -26.05 16.37
C HIS A 172 13.51 -24.72 15.60
N GLY A 173 13.40 -24.77 14.27
CA GLY A 173 13.34 -23.59 13.39
C GLY A 173 12.43 -22.51 13.96
N GLY A 174 13.02 -21.39 14.35
CA GLY A 174 12.29 -20.31 15.01
C GLY A 174 11.55 -19.49 13.99
N ASP A 175 10.23 -19.55 14.04
CA ASP A 175 9.35 -18.66 13.29
C ASP A 175 9.17 -17.35 14.08
N ASP A 176 9.49 -16.21 13.47
CA ASP A 176 9.29 -14.89 14.06
C ASP A 176 7.89 -14.38 13.74
N GLU A 177 6.93 -14.95 14.48
CA GLU A 177 5.50 -14.63 14.38
C GLU A 177 5.24 -13.14 14.63
N GLY A 178 6.02 -12.50 15.51
CA GLY A 178 5.92 -11.06 15.79
C GLY A 178 6.22 -10.22 14.54
N ALA A 179 7.27 -10.56 13.80
CA ALA A 179 7.59 -9.90 12.54
C ALA A 179 6.52 -10.16 11.47
N ARG A 180 6.04 -11.41 11.32
CA ARG A 180 4.95 -11.73 10.37
C ARG A 180 3.71 -10.90 10.66
N HIS A 181 3.27 -10.86 11.91
CA HIS A 181 2.09 -10.09 12.31
C HIS A 181 2.27 -8.59 12.09
N ALA A 182 3.45 -8.03 12.39
CA ALA A 182 3.71 -6.62 12.14
C ALA A 182 3.64 -6.28 10.64
N ILE A 183 4.28 -7.09 9.79
CA ILE A 183 4.35 -6.87 8.35
C ILE A 183 2.97 -7.09 7.70
N ASP A 184 2.21 -8.09 8.11
CA ASP A 184 0.84 -8.29 7.63
C ASP A 184 -0.09 -7.15 8.08
N ALA A 185 -0.13 -6.86 9.39
CA ALA A 185 -1.08 -5.88 9.92
C ALA A 185 -0.84 -4.45 9.41
N LEU A 186 0.42 -4.05 9.22
CA LEU A 186 0.77 -2.67 8.87
C LEU A 186 1.00 -2.48 7.37
N LEU A 187 1.53 -3.50 6.69
CA LEU A 187 1.85 -3.41 5.27
C LEU A 187 0.96 -4.29 4.41
N GLY A 188 0.15 -5.19 4.95
CA GLY A 188 -0.73 -6.11 4.21
C GLY A 188 0.03 -7.14 3.38
N VAL A 189 1.24 -7.51 3.81
CA VAL A 189 2.13 -8.43 3.11
C VAL A 189 2.20 -9.74 3.88
N LEU A 190 1.62 -10.81 3.30
CA LEU A 190 1.63 -12.15 3.90
C LEU A 190 2.93 -12.88 3.56
N LEU A 191 3.73 -13.17 4.60
CA LEU A 191 5.03 -13.85 4.52
C LEU A 191 4.92 -15.34 4.79
#